data_AF-A0AAW1SKQ8-F1
#
_entry.id   AF-A0AAW1SKQ8-F1
#
_cell.length_a   1.000
_cell.length_b   1.000
_cell.length_c   1.000
_cell.angle_alpha   90.00
_cell.angle_beta   90.00
_cell.angle_gamma   90.00
#
_symmetry.space_group_name_H-M   'P 1'
#
loop_
_entity.id
_entity.type
_entity.pdbx_description
1 polymer ?
#
loop_
_entity_poly.entity_id
_entity_poly.type
_entity_poly.pdbx_seq_one_letter_code
_entity_poly.pdbx_strand_id
1 'polypeptide(L)'
;MRNGRSERLSELSASPEVHISKLRSNLDAGGDASLMNGLQMAVDSLRSIPSYGHREVLVLFAALSTCDPGNILDTVKSAQQHKCRVSVVGLAAEVHICRLCAQETGGMYGVALGEKHLEELVMGHAPPPPSRAADSAASLVRMGFPQRRAEGPAAMALVGQGCKLTSGGFTCPKCKALVAELPSSCHVCGLTLVSSPHLARSYHHLFPIKPFVEVSADALTQTMAEGSTRQRLQSTEGSIWDGPSWGFLVVPQPRAVSFFDEQKEKLGGGSVIGII
;
A
#
# COMPACT_ATOMS: atom_id res chain seq x y z
N MET A 1 22.54 2.54 3.65
CA MET A 1 23.84 1.83 3.70
C MET A 1 24.90 2.88 3.46
N ARG A 2 25.79 3.12 4.43
CA ARG A 2 26.84 4.16 4.37
C ARG A 2 28.10 3.63 5.05
N ASN A 3 29.27 3.91 4.50
CA ASN A 3 30.57 3.53 5.09
C ASN A 3 30.66 2.04 5.48
N GLY A 4 30.17 1.14 4.62
CA GLY A 4 30.18 -0.32 4.87
C GLY A 4 29.22 -0.78 5.98
N ARG A 5 28.35 0.10 6.49
CA ARG A 5 27.38 -0.19 7.57
C ARG A 5 25.94 0.08 7.14
N SER A 6 25.02 -0.56 7.83
CA SER A 6 23.58 -0.28 7.73
C SER A 6 23.13 0.54 8.92
N GLU A 7 22.38 1.61 8.66
CA GLU A 7 21.83 2.51 9.66
C GLU A 7 20.32 2.61 9.45
N ARG A 8 19.56 2.53 10.55
CA ARG A 8 18.10 2.67 10.54
C ARG A 8 17.71 4.13 10.72
N LEU A 9 17.34 4.80 9.62
CA LEU A 9 16.97 6.21 9.62
C LEU A 9 15.56 6.47 10.19
N SER A 10 14.63 5.54 9.94
CA SER A 10 13.25 5.58 10.40
C SER A 10 12.82 4.19 10.86
N GLU A 11 12.02 4.15 11.92
CA GLU A 11 11.41 2.92 12.41
C GLU A 11 10.23 2.50 11.52
N LEU A 12 9.91 1.20 11.53
CA LEU A 12 8.74 0.69 10.82
C LEU A 12 7.47 1.30 11.44
N SER A 13 6.87 2.26 10.74
CA SER A 13 5.68 2.99 11.19
C SER A 13 4.78 3.32 10.01
N ALA A 14 3.49 3.50 10.28
CA ALA A 14 2.49 3.83 9.27
C ALA A 14 2.39 5.34 8.97
N SER A 15 3.14 6.18 9.69
CA SER A 15 3.04 7.65 9.57
C SER A 15 3.93 8.15 8.42
N PRO A 16 3.37 8.68 7.32
CA PRO A 16 4.17 9.17 6.20
C PRO A 16 5.00 10.40 6.58
N GLU A 17 4.51 11.25 7.49
CA GLU A 17 5.20 12.47 7.91
C GLU A 17 6.54 12.19 8.58
N VAL A 18 6.61 11.14 9.39
CA VAL A 18 7.86 10.68 10.02
C VAL A 18 8.88 10.27 8.96
N HIS A 19 8.45 9.53 7.94
CA HIS A 19 9.33 9.11 6.85
C HIS A 19 9.77 10.28 5.96
N ILE A 20 8.83 11.16 5.58
CA ILE A 20 9.10 12.35 4.76
C ILE A 20 10.05 13.30 5.47
N SER A 21 9.86 13.56 6.77
CA SER A 21 10.75 14.45 7.53
C SER A 21 12.18 13.91 7.60
N LYS A 22 12.35 12.60 7.72
CA LYS A 22 13.67 11.94 7.67
C LYS A 22 14.29 11.98 6.27
N LEU A 23 13.51 11.74 5.23
CA LEU A 23 14.00 11.82 3.84
C LEU A 23 14.39 13.25 3.42
N ARG A 24 13.70 14.26 3.96
CA ARG A 24 14.02 15.68 3.72
C ARG A 24 15.22 16.19 4.52
N SER A 25 15.65 15.45 5.54
CA SER A 25 16.91 15.78 6.22
C SER A 25 18.08 15.52 5.26
N ASN A 26 19.16 16.29 5.36
CA ASN A 26 20.31 16.14 4.46
C ASN A 26 20.97 14.77 4.67
N LEU A 27 20.63 13.81 3.81
CA LEU A 27 21.21 12.48 3.79
C LEU A 27 22.52 12.53 3.00
N ASP A 28 23.64 12.61 3.71
CA ASP A 28 24.95 12.46 3.10
C ASP A 28 25.13 11.02 2.57
N ALA A 29 25.38 10.89 1.28
CA ALA A 29 25.83 9.65 0.67
C ALA A 29 27.36 9.58 0.72
N GLY A 30 27.92 8.46 1.19
CA GLY A 30 29.37 8.28 1.23
C GLY A 30 29.81 6.88 1.66
N GLY A 31 31.03 6.53 1.24
CA GLY A 31 31.62 5.22 1.49
C GLY A 31 30.91 4.09 0.75
N ASP A 32 31.29 2.86 1.09
CA ASP A 32 30.84 1.68 0.39
C ASP A 32 29.43 1.22 0.83
N ALA A 33 28.67 0.66 -0.11
CA ALA A 33 27.40 0.00 0.16
C ALA A 33 27.64 -1.39 0.77
N SER A 34 26.83 -1.79 1.76
CA SER A 34 26.85 -3.15 2.32
C SER A 34 25.44 -3.72 2.35
N LEU A 35 25.15 -4.56 1.35
CA LEU A 35 23.87 -5.23 1.16
C LEU A 35 23.59 -6.26 2.27
N MET A 36 24.62 -6.97 2.74
CA MET A 36 24.49 -7.97 3.80
C MET A 36 23.97 -7.35 5.09
N ASN A 37 24.61 -6.26 5.55
CA ASN A 37 24.19 -5.55 6.76
C ASN A 37 22.79 -4.93 6.59
N GLY A 38 22.48 -4.43 5.39
CA GLY A 38 21.16 -3.92 5.03
C GLY A 38 20.07 -4.98 5.17
N LEU A 39 20.28 -6.14 4.55
CA LEU A 39 19.35 -7.26 4.56
C LEU A 39 19.17 -7.85 5.96
N GLN A 40 20.26 -8.01 6.71
CA GLN A 40 20.18 -8.55 8.06
C GLN A 40 19.34 -7.66 8.98
N MET A 41 19.59 -6.34 8.95
CA MET A 41 18.80 -5.36 9.70
C MET A 41 17.32 -5.36 9.28
N ALA A 42 17.04 -5.51 7.98
CA ALA A 42 15.68 -5.59 7.46
C ALA A 42 14.98 -6.87 7.93
N VAL A 43 15.63 -8.03 7.80
CA VAL A 43 15.10 -9.33 8.28
C VAL A 43 14.80 -9.25 9.77
N ASP A 44 15.73 -8.75 10.59
CA ASP A 44 15.55 -8.63 12.04
C ASP A 44 14.37 -7.72 12.41
N SER A 45 14.18 -6.63 11.68
CA SER A 45 13.04 -5.72 11.89
C SER A 45 11.70 -6.40 11.50
N LEU A 46 11.69 -7.18 10.41
CA LEU A 46 10.50 -7.85 9.90
C LEU A 46 10.14 -9.14 10.66
N ARG A 47 11.02 -9.66 11.54
CA ARG A 47 10.71 -10.83 12.39
C ARG A 47 9.47 -10.64 13.26
N SER A 48 9.21 -9.40 13.66
CA SER A 48 8.05 -9.03 14.49
C SER A 48 6.71 -9.20 13.76
N ILE A 49 6.71 -9.26 12.43
CA ILE A 49 5.50 -9.38 11.62
C ILE A 49 4.97 -10.82 11.70
N PRO A 50 3.68 -11.03 12.01
CA PRO A 50 3.07 -12.36 12.03
C PRO A 50 3.17 -13.11 10.70
N SER A 51 2.98 -14.43 10.73
CA SER A 51 3.12 -15.30 9.55
C SER A 51 2.13 -15.01 8.42
N TYR A 52 0.97 -14.40 8.72
CA TYR A 52 -0.02 -13.99 7.72
C TYR A 52 0.34 -12.65 7.04
N GLY A 53 1.33 -11.92 7.57
CA GLY A 53 1.77 -10.66 7.01
C GLY A 53 2.82 -10.88 5.93
N HIS A 54 2.72 -10.12 4.84
CA HIS A 54 3.78 -10.06 3.84
C HIS A 54 4.99 -9.32 4.40
N ARG A 55 6.17 -9.92 4.24
CA ARG A 55 7.45 -9.34 4.62
C ARG A 55 8.18 -8.95 3.36
N GLU A 56 8.22 -7.66 3.06
CA GLU A 56 8.77 -7.14 1.82
C GLU A 56 9.90 -6.16 2.10
N VAL A 57 10.97 -6.26 1.32
CA VAL A 57 12.11 -5.36 1.35
C VAL A 57 12.33 -4.83 -0.06
N LEU A 58 12.25 -3.52 -0.25
CA LEU A 58 12.62 -2.85 -1.48
C LEU A 58 13.99 -2.20 -1.30
N VAL A 59 14.98 -2.61 -2.08
CA VAL A 59 16.33 -2.04 -2.05
C VAL A 59 16.53 -1.17 -3.29
N LEU A 60 16.75 0.13 -3.07
CA LEU A 60 17.24 1.02 -4.12
C LEU A 60 18.77 0.94 -4.13
N PHE A 61 19.35 0.40 -5.20
CA PHE A 61 20.77 0.09 -5.28
C PHE A 61 21.46 0.94 -6.35
N ALA A 62 22.24 1.92 -5.91
CA ALA A 62 22.97 2.82 -6.79
C ALA A 62 24.43 2.39 -7.05
N ALA A 63 25.00 1.57 -6.17
CA ALA A 63 26.37 1.13 -6.27
C ALA A 63 26.52 0.01 -7.32
N LEU A 64 27.73 -0.13 -7.87
CA LEU A 64 28.08 -1.25 -8.77
C LEU A 64 28.67 -2.45 -8.00
N SER A 65 29.03 -2.23 -6.74
CA SER A 65 29.64 -3.22 -5.86
C SER A 65 29.02 -3.14 -4.46
N THR A 66 29.10 -4.25 -3.73
CA THR A 66 28.77 -4.34 -2.31
C THR A 66 29.99 -4.82 -1.55
N CYS A 67 30.29 -4.17 -0.43
CA CYS A 67 31.43 -4.46 0.44
C CYS A 67 30.89 -5.05 1.74
N ASP A 68 30.75 -6.36 1.76
CA ASP A 68 30.16 -7.10 2.88
C ASP A 68 31.24 -7.85 3.67
N PRO A 69 31.14 -7.91 5.02
CA PRO A 69 32.14 -8.56 5.85
C PRO A 69 32.08 -10.09 5.82
N GLY A 70 31.05 -10.70 5.23
CA GLY A 70 30.85 -12.15 5.19
C GLY A 70 30.15 -12.62 3.91
N ASN A 71 29.75 -13.90 3.90
CA ASN A 71 29.08 -14.50 2.74
C ASN A 71 27.60 -14.08 2.68
N ILE A 72 27.28 -13.23 1.71
CA ILE A 72 25.91 -12.76 1.47
C ILE A 72 24.93 -13.88 1.11
N LEU A 73 25.39 -14.98 0.51
CA LEU A 73 24.52 -16.09 0.12
C LEU A 73 23.82 -16.73 1.32
N ASP A 74 24.49 -16.74 2.48
CA ASP A 74 23.91 -17.27 3.72
C ASP A 74 22.84 -16.32 4.27
N THR A 75 23.02 -15.01 4.11
CA THR A 75 22.00 -14.00 4.43
C THR A 75 20.79 -14.10 3.51
N VAL A 76 20.98 -14.37 2.21
CA VAL A 76 19.88 -14.59 1.26
C VAL A 76 19.06 -15.83 1.66
N LYS A 77 19.73 -16.94 2.01
CA LYS A 77 19.06 -18.14 2.55
C LYS A 77 18.29 -17.84 3.84
N SER A 78 18.89 -17.07 4.75
CA SER A 78 18.22 -16.64 5.98
C SER A 78 16.97 -15.80 5.67
N ALA A 79 17.04 -14.86 4.73
CA ALA A 79 15.89 -14.07 4.30
C ALA A 79 14.77 -14.96 3.73
N GLN A 80 15.12 -15.96 2.91
CA GLN A 80 14.18 -16.94 2.38
C GLN A 80 13.51 -17.78 3.47
N GLN A 81 14.28 -18.25 4.47
CA GLN A 81 13.75 -18.99 5.62
C GLN A 81 12.75 -18.15 6.44
N HIS A 82 12.97 -16.85 6.53
CA HIS A 82 12.07 -15.91 7.19
C HIS A 82 10.92 -15.41 6.30
N LYS A 83 10.73 -15.99 5.10
CA LYS A 83 9.71 -15.59 4.12
C LYS A 83 9.76 -14.11 3.75
N CYS A 84 10.95 -13.53 3.73
CA CYS A 84 11.16 -12.15 3.31
C CYS A 84 11.36 -12.11 1.79
N ARG A 85 10.50 -11.35 1.10
CA ARG A 85 10.61 -11.09 -0.34
C ARG A 85 11.45 -9.84 -0.55
N VAL A 86 12.59 -9.96 -1.22
CA VAL A 86 13.49 -8.83 -1.50
C VAL A 86 13.37 -8.46 -2.96
N SER A 87 12.92 -7.24 -3.26
CA SER A 87 12.98 -6.66 -4.60
C SER A 87 14.05 -5.58 -4.65
N VAL A 88 14.75 -5.47 -5.76
CA VAL A 88 15.85 -4.51 -5.91
C VAL A 88 15.61 -3.67 -7.16
N VAL A 89 15.81 -2.36 -7.05
CA VAL A 89 15.81 -1.43 -8.17
C VAL A 89 17.22 -0.87 -8.29
N GLY A 90 17.95 -1.32 -9.31
CA GLY A 90 19.31 -0.88 -9.62
C GLY A 90 19.32 0.43 -10.41
N LEU A 91 20.32 1.28 -10.19
CA LEU A 91 20.60 2.43 -11.05
C LEU A 91 21.69 2.08 -12.06
N ALA A 92 21.44 2.36 -13.34
CA ALA A 92 22.36 2.23 -14.49
C ALA A 92 22.85 0.82 -14.84
N ALA A 93 23.22 -0.03 -13.89
CA ALA A 93 23.78 -1.35 -14.15
C ALA A 93 23.16 -2.45 -13.31
N GLU A 94 23.26 -3.67 -13.84
CA GLU A 94 22.85 -4.89 -13.18
C GLU A 94 23.99 -5.46 -12.32
N VAL A 95 23.71 -5.69 -11.04
CA VAL A 95 24.63 -6.36 -10.11
C VAL A 95 24.16 -7.80 -9.90
N HIS A 96 25.03 -8.75 -10.26
CA HIS A 96 24.70 -10.19 -10.25
C HIS A 96 24.15 -10.68 -8.89
N ILE A 97 24.75 -10.24 -7.79
CA ILE A 97 24.31 -10.63 -6.43
C ILE A 97 22.93 -10.07 -6.09
N CYS A 98 22.60 -8.84 -6.52
CA CYS A 98 21.28 -8.26 -6.33
C CYS A 98 20.20 -9.04 -7.09
N ARG A 99 20.50 -9.46 -8.34
CA ARG A 99 19.63 -10.33 -9.12
C ARG A 99 19.39 -11.67 -8.45
N LEU A 100 20.47 -12.32 -8.00
CA LEU A 100 20.37 -13.60 -7.30
C LEU A 100 19.51 -13.47 -6.04
N CYS A 101 19.73 -12.42 -5.24
CA CYS A 101 18.93 -12.14 -4.05
C CYS A 101 17.43 -11.98 -4.37
N ALA A 102 17.11 -11.21 -5.41
CA ALA A 102 15.71 -11.02 -5.83
C ALA A 102 15.08 -12.33 -6.33
N GLN A 103 15.80 -13.11 -7.14
CA GLN A 103 15.29 -14.37 -7.67
C GLN A 103 15.06 -15.43 -6.58
N GLU A 104 16.02 -15.62 -5.67
CA GLU A 104 15.95 -16.61 -4.59
C GLU A 104 14.82 -16.31 -3.59
N THR A 105 14.58 -15.03 -3.32
CA THR A 105 13.52 -14.58 -2.40
C THR A 105 12.16 -14.43 -3.07
N GLY A 106 12.07 -14.59 -4.39
CA GLY A 106 10.84 -14.42 -5.17
C GLY A 106 10.42 -12.96 -5.36
N GLY A 107 11.35 -12.02 -5.23
CA GLY A 107 11.17 -10.61 -5.58
C GLY A 107 11.48 -10.32 -7.05
N MET A 108 11.61 -9.04 -7.36
CA MET A 108 11.88 -8.56 -8.73
C MET A 108 13.15 -7.71 -8.76
N TYR A 109 13.89 -7.78 -9.87
CA TYR A 109 15.02 -6.89 -10.12
C TYR A 109 14.77 -6.07 -11.37
N GLY A 110 14.82 -4.75 -11.23
CA GLY A 110 14.70 -3.80 -12.35
C GLY A 110 15.90 -2.85 -12.37
N VAL A 111 16.37 -2.47 -13.55
CA VAL A 111 17.44 -1.48 -13.72
C VAL A 111 16.84 -0.22 -14.35
N ALA A 112 16.96 0.89 -13.64
CA ALA A 112 16.49 2.18 -14.14
C ALA A 112 17.41 2.70 -15.25
N LEU A 113 16.80 3.04 -16.39
CA LEU A 113 17.47 3.61 -17.57
C LEU A 113 17.45 5.15 -17.56
N GLY A 114 16.57 5.73 -16.76
CA GLY A 114 16.38 7.17 -16.63
C GLY A 114 15.43 7.48 -15.48
N GLU A 115 15.19 8.75 -15.22
CA GLU A 115 14.37 9.22 -14.09
C GLU A 115 12.93 8.72 -14.15
N LYS A 116 12.25 8.84 -15.30
CA LYS A 116 10.88 8.35 -15.48
C LYS A 116 10.78 6.85 -15.27
N HIS A 117 11.74 6.08 -15.81
CA HIS A 117 11.76 4.64 -15.64
C HIS A 117 12.04 4.25 -14.17
N LEU A 118 12.86 5.02 -13.44
CA LEU A 118 13.05 4.83 -12.01
C LEU A 118 11.72 5.03 -11.25
N GLU A 119 11.00 6.11 -11.56
CA GLU A 119 9.68 6.37 -10.98
C GLU A 119 8.71 5.22 -11.27
N GLU A 120 8.64 4.75 -12.52
CA GLU A 120 7.80 3.62 -12.91
C GLU A 120 8.17 2.33 -12.16
N LEU A 121 9.47 2.01 -12.03
CA LEU A 121 9.93 0.82 -11.29
C LEU A 121 9.57 0.90 -9.82
N VAL A 122 9.76 2.06 -9.17
CA VAL A 122 9.42 2.25 -7.76
C VAL A 122 7.92 2.22 -7.56
N MET A 123 7.15 2.91 -8.41
CA MET A 123 5.69 2.93 -8.34
C MET A 123 5.07 1.57 -8.69
N GLY A 124 5.74 0.75 -9.51
CA GLY A 124 5.34 -0.63 -9.79
C GLY A 124 5.31 -1.53 -8.55
N HIS A 125 5.99 -1.13 -7.47
CA HIS A 125 5.94 -1.80 -6.16
C HIS A 125 4.88 -1.24 -5.20
N ALA A 126 4.16 -0.18 -5.56
CA ALA A 126 3.05 0.34 -4.76
C ALA A 126 1.84 -0.63 -4.66
N PRO A 127 1.39 -1.32 -5.74
CA PRO A 127 0.35 -2.33 -5.61
C PRO A 127 0.88 -3.55 -4.86
N PRO A 128 0.09 -4.15 -3.95
CA PRO A 128 0.52 -5.34 -3.21
C PRO A 128 0.78 -6.47 -4.20
N PRO A 129 1.94 -7.14 -4.12
CA PRO A 129 2.24 -8.18 -5.08
C PRO A 129 1.45 -9.46 -4.74
N PRO A 130 1.22 -10.34 -5.73
CA PRO A 130 0.45 -11.55 -5.50
C PRO A 130 1.15 -12.47 -4.49
N SER A 131 0.38 -12.99 -3.55
CA SER A 131 0.85 -13.98 -2.56
C SER A 131 1.25 -15.28 -3.27
N ARG A 132 2.35 -15.90 -2.83
CA ARG A 132 2.72 -17.24 -3.33
C ARG A 132 1.70 -18.25 -2.82
N ALA A 133 1.30 -19.19 -3.66
CA ALA A 133 0.30 -20.21 -3.32
C ALA A 133 0.67 -21.05 -2.07
N ALA A 134 1.95 -21.17 -1.74
CA ALA A 134 2.44 -21.87 -0.54
C ALA A 134 2.21 -21.07 0.77
N ASP A 135 1.99 -19.75 0.68
CA ASP A 135 1.84 -18.84 1.82
C ASP A 135 0.40 -18.33 1.98
N SER A 136 -0.55 -18.78 1.16
CA SER A 136 -1.92 -18.27 1.10
C SER A 136 -2.86 -18.86 2.15
N ALA A 137 -2.35 -19.23 3.34
CA ALA A 137 -3.20 -19.71 4.41
C ALA A 137 -4.04 -18.54 4.95
N ALA A 138 -5.35 -18.57 4.69
CA ALA A 138 -6.27 -17.55 5.17
C ALA A 138 -6.34 -17.59 6.71
N SER A 139 -5.73 -16.58 7.36
CA SER A 139 -5.78 -16.42 8.80
C SER A 139 -6.80 -15.37 9.17
N LEU A 140 -7.73 -15.71 10.08
CA LEU A 140 -8.66 -14.73 10.63
C LEU A 140 -7.92 -13.81 11.61
N VAL A 141 -7.80 -12.52 11.27
CA VAL A 141 -7.17 -11.51 12.12
C VAL A 141 -8.24 -10.69 12.82
N ARG A 142 -8.14 -10.55 14.14
CA ARG A 142 -9.00 -9.67 14.92
C ARG A 142 -8.54 -8.22 14.76
N MET A 143 -9.41 -7.36 14.25
CA MET A 143 -9.17 -5.93 14.11
C MET A 143 -10.15 -5.11 14.95
N GLY A 144 -9.75 -3.92 15.37
CA GLY A 144 -10.61 -2.97 16.07
C GLY A 144 -10.87 -1.73 15.21
N PHE A 145 -12.14 -1.30 15.18
CA PHE A 145 -12.55 -0.03 14.56
C PHE A 145 -12.76 1.01 15.65
N PRO A 146 -11.78 1.87 15.92
CA PRO A 146 -11.91 2.86 16.99
C PRO A 146 -12.77 4.05 16.55
N GLN A 147 -13.43 4.67 17.51
CA GLN A 147 -14.17 5.92 17.29
C GLN A 147 -13.23 7.11 17.49
N ARG A 148 -13.34 8.12 16.62
CA ARG A 148 -12.61 9.39 16.76
C ARG A 148 -13.25 10.20 17.88
N ARG A 149 -12.42 10.68 18.81
CA ARG A 149 -12.85 11.59 19.88
C ARG A 149 -12.91 13.02 19.35
N ALA A 150 -13.88 13.81 19.82
CA ALA A 150 -13.96 15.23 19.50
C ALA A 150 -12.70 15.96 19.99
N GLU A 151 -12.19 16.84 19.14
CA GLU A 151 -11.02 17.67 19.43
C GLU A 151 -11.44 18.87 20.29
N GLY A 152 -10.68 19.15 21.36
CA GLY A 152 -10.96 20.27 22.25
C GLY A 152 -10.06 20.25 23.49
N PRO A 153 -9.89 21.38 24.20
CA PRO A 153 -8.96 21.50 25.34
C PRO A 153 -9.24 20.50 26.47
N ALA A 154 -10.50 20.10 26.66
CA ALA A 154 -10.90 19.08 27.64
C ALA A 154 -10.61 17.62 27.19
N ALA A 155 -10.21 17.42 25.93
CA ALA A 155 -9.87 16.13 25.35
C ALA A 155 -8.36 15.91 25.20
N MET A 156 -7.53 16.82 25.73
CA MET A 156 -6.08 16.62 25.80
C MET A 156 -5.78 15.37 26.62
N ALA A 157 -5.02 14.46 26.05
CA ALA A 157 -4.53 13.30 26.78
C ALA A 157 -3.14 12.93 26.29
N LEU A 158 -2.38 12.29 27.18
CA LEU A 158 -1.08 11.72 26.86
C LEU A 158 -1.32 10.40 26.14
N VAL A 159 -0.74 10.26 24.96
CA VAL A 159 -0.98 9.12 24.07
C VAL A 159 0.31 8.38 23.75
N GLY A 160 0.23 7.05 23.79
CA GLY A 160 1.30 6.14 23.37
C GLY A 160 2.46 6.05 24.36
N GLN A 161 3.49 5.27 23.99
CA GLN A 161 4.66 5.01 24.83
C GLN A 161 5.52 6.26 25.10
N GLY A 162 5.46 7.25 24.21
CA GLY A 162 6.21 8.50 24.33
C GLY A 162 5.47 9.62 25.08
N CYS A 163 4.30 9.34 25.67
CA CYS A 163 3.47 10.31 26.39
C CYS A 163 3.33 11.64 25.63
N LYS A 164 2.98 11.58 24.34
CA LYS A 164 2.79 12.81 23.55
C LYS A 164 1.43 13.41 23.89
N LEU A 165 1.41 14.71 24.20
CA LEU A 165 0.17 15.44 24.41
C LEU A 165 -0.49 15.67 23.04
N THR A 166 -1.68 15.10 22.84
CA THR A 166 -2.41 15.26 21.58
C THR A 166 -3.82 15.76 21.85
N SER A 167 -4.28 16.68 20.99
CA SER A 167 -5.56 17.37 21.09
C SER A 167 -6.74 16.64 20.48
N GLY A 168 -6.66 15.31 20.46
CA GLY A 168 -7.57 14.42 19.76
C GLY A 168 -7.01 13.00 19.71
N GLY A 169 -7.80 12.06 19.23
CA GLY A 169 -7.34 10.69 19.02
C GLY A 169 -8.47 9.69 18.87
N PHE A 170 -8.08 8.43 18.88
CA PHE A 170 -8.93 7.28 18.64
C PHE A 170 -9.01 6.40 19.88
N THR A 171 -10.21 6.02 20.28
CA THR A 171 -10.44 5.18 21.46
C THR A 171 -10.46 3.71 21.06
N CYS A 172 -9.59 2.89 21.66
CA CYS A 172 -9.57 1.45 21.43
C CYS A 172 -10.90 0.80 21.91
N PRO A 173 -11.58 -0.01 21.08
CA PRO A 173 -12.85 -0.62 21.46
C PRO A 173 -12.71 -1.69 22.57
N LYS A 174 -11.52 -2.30 22.73
CA LYS A 174 -11.29 -3.39 23.69
C LYS A 174 -10.88 -2.88 25.09
N CYS A 175 -9.90 -1.97 25.15
CA CYS A 175 -9.33 -1.52 26.42
C CYS A 175 -9.58 -0.03 26.72
N LYS A 176 -10.26 0.69 25.82
CA LYS A 176 -10.54 2.13 25.92
C LYS A 176 -9.30 3.04 26.01
N ALA A 177 -8.11 2.50 25.77
CA ALA A 177 -6.89 3.28 25.67
C ALA A 177 -6.97 4.23 24.45
N LEU A 178 -6.37 5.42 24.60
CA LEU A 178 -6.31 6.43 23.55
C LEU A 178 -5.12 6.16 22.63
N VAL A 179 -5.30 6.39 21.33
CA VAL A 179 -4.28 6.21 20.30
C VAL A 179 -4.30 7.42 19.37
N ALA A 180 -3.13 7.93 18.98
CA ALA A 180 -3.02 9.22 18.30
C ALA A 180 -3.33 9.08 16.81
N GLU A 181 -2.75 8.07 16.16
CA GLU A 181 -2.82 7.86 14.71
C GLU A 181 -3.25 6.43 14.36
N LEU A 182 -3.86 6.28 13.19
CA LEU A 182 -4.24 4.99 12.60
C LEU A 182 -3.62 4.87 11.21
N PRO A 183 -3.31 3.65 10.73
CA PRO A 183 -3.43 2.37 11.41
C PRO A 183 -2.30 2.15 12.44
N SER A 184 -2.62 1.56 13.59
CA SER A 184 -1.61 1.27 14.63
C SER A 184 -2.06 0.15 15.57
N SER A 185 -1.11 -0.49 16.24
CA SER A 185 -1.41 -1.47 17.29
C SER A 185 -1.66 -0.77 18.62
N CYS A 186 -2.70 -1.17 19.36
CA CYS A 186 -2.97 -0.62 20.68
C CYS A 186 -1.83 -0.96 21.67
N HIS A 187 -1.26 0.04 22.33
CA HIS A 187 -0.14 -0.12 23.26
C HIS A 187 -0.49 -0.88 24.56
N VAL A 188 -1.77 -1.00 24.92
CA VAL A 188 -2.22 -1.73 26.12
C VAL A 188 -2.61 -3.16 25.79
N CYS A 189 -3.46 -3.37 24.79
CA CYS A 189 -4.06 -4.68 24.52
C CYS A 189 -3.54 -5.40 23.27
N GLY A 190 -2.66 -4.76 22.49
CA GLY A 190 -2.07 -5.30 21.27
C GLY A 190 -3.02 -5.45 20.07
N LEU A 191 -4.28 -5.02 20.18
CA LEU A 191 -5.25 -5.11 19.09
C LEU A 191 -4.87 -4.15 17.96
N THR A 192 -4.83 -4.63 16.71
CA THR A 192 -4.64 -3.81 15.52
C THR A 192 -5.85 -2.91 15.28
N LEU A 193 -5.64 -1.61 15.29
CA LEU A 193 -6.68 -0.59 15.08
C LEU A 193 -6.60 -0.06 13.66
N VAL A 194 -7.73 -0.11 12.95
CA VAL A 194 -7.85 0.31 11.56
C VAL A 194 -9.17 1.07 11.39
N SER A 195 -9.21 2.05 10.50
CA SER A 195 -10.45 2.76 10.14
C SER A 195 -11.08 2.11 8.90
N SER A 196 -12.41 2.19 8.76
CA SER A 196 -13.11 1.68 7.57
C SER A 196 -12.54 2.25 6.25
N PRO A 197 -12.20 3.55 6.14
CA PRO A 197 -11.55 4.09 4.94
C PRO A 197 -10.22 3.43 4.58
N HIS A 198 -9.43 2.97 5.56
CA HIS A 198 -8.16 2.30 5.28
C HIS A 198 -8.36 0.94 4.60
N LEU A 199 -9.39 0.19 5.00
CA LEU A 199 -9.78 -1.05 4.33
C LEU A 199 -10.41 -0.76 2.96
N ALA A 200 -11.24 0.30 2.87
CA ALA A 200 -11.89 0.73 1.64
C ALA A 200 -10.87 0.95 0.50
N ARG A 201 -9.71 1.54 0.79
CA ARG A 201 -8.65 1.76 -0.21
C ARG A 201 -8.12 0.49 -0.84
N SER A 202 -8.13 -0.63 -0.12
CA SER A 202 -7.65 -1.92 -0.64
C SER A 202 -8.66 -2.64 -1.54
N TYR A 203 -9.91 -2.19 -1.62
CA TYR A 203 -10.95 -2.86 -2.43
C TYR A 203 -10.59 -2.92 -3.92
N HIS A 204 -9.90 -1.91 -4.46
CA HIS A 204 -9.48 -1.91 -5.87
C HIS A 204 -8.51 -3.04 -6.21
N HIS A 205 -7.75 -3.54 -5.23
CA HIS A 205 -6.85 -4.68 -5.43
C HIS A 205 -7.57 -6.03 -5.23
N LEU A 206 -8.63 -6.06 -4.43
CA LEU A 206 -9.45 -7.26 -4.22
C LEU A 206 -10.42 -7.49 -5.40
N PHE A 207 -10.90 -6.42 -6.01
CA PHE A 207 -11.86 -6.44 -7.11
C PHE A 207 -11.36 -5.52 -8.24
N PRO A 208 -10.42 -6.00 -9.07
CA PRO A 208 -9.86 -5.18 -10.15
C PRO A 208 -10.94 -4.83 -11.18
N ILE A 209 -10.82 -3.63 -11.74
CA ILE A 209 -11.71 -3.14 -12.79
C ILE A 209 -11.35 -3.86 -14.10
N LYS A 210 -12.38 -4.27 -14.86
CA LYS A 210 -12.16 -4.89 -16.17
C LYS A 210 -11.58 -3.85 -17.14
N PRO A 211 -10.58 -4.22 -17.96
CA PRO A 211 -10.01 -3.29 -18.93
C PRO A 211 -11.08 -2.83 -19.93
N PHE A 212 -10.93 -1.60 -20.42
CA PHE A 212 -11.77 -1.08 -21.48
C PHE A 212 -11.48 -1.83 -22.79
N VAL A 213 -12.53 -2.14 -23.55
CA VAL A 213 -12.38 -2.69 -24.90
C VAL A 213 -12.12 -1.53 -25.84
N GLU A 214 -10.97 -1.54 -26.50
CA GLU A 214 -10.65 -0.55 -27.52
C GLU A 214 -11.56 -0.74 -28.74
N VAL A 215 -12.17 0.34 -29.19
CA VAL A 215 -13.07 0.36 -30.36
C VAL A 215 -12.45 1.29 -31.39
N SER A 216 -12.44 0.87 -32.66
CA SER A 216 -11.94 1.72 -33.75
C SER A 216 -12.85 2.93 -33.96
N ALA A 217 -12.29 4.01 -34.49
CA ALA A 217 -13.05 5.25 -34.78
C ALA A 217 -14.27 5.00 -35.69
N ASP A 218 -14.17 4.02 -36.60
CA ASP A 218 -15.26 3.64 -37.51
C ASP A 218 -16.41 2.92 -36.79
N ALA A 219 -16.12 2.12 -35.76
CA ALA A 219 -17.15 1.47 -34.94
C ALA A 219 -17.76 2.44 -33.91
N LEU A 220 -17.03 3.49 -33.51
CA LEU A 220 -17.55 4.59 -32.69
C LEU A 220 -18.62 5.41 -33.43
N THR A 221 -18.41 5.70 -34.71
CA THR A 221 -19.40 6.45 -35.51
C THR A 221 -20.66 5.63 -35.79
N GLN A 222 -20.53 4.32 -35.99
CA GLN A 222 -21.67 3.40 -36.14
C GLN A 222 -22.50 3.29 -34.85
N THR A 223 -21.86 3.12 -33.69
CA THR A 223 -22.55 3.05 -32.39
C THR A 223 -23.20 4.39 -31.98
N MET A 224 -22.63 5.53 -32.39
CA MET A 224 -23.28 6.84 -32.22
C MET A 224 -24.47 7.06 -33.17
N ALA A 225 -24.41 6.53 -34.40
CA ALA A 225 -25.54 6.57 -35.34
C ALA A 225 -26.72 5.70 -34.87
N GLU A 226 -26.44 4.57 -34.22
CA GLU A 226 -27.46 3.66 -33.66
C GLU A 226 -27.97 4.10 -32.26
N GLY A 227 -27.27 5.02 -31.58
CA GLY A 227 -27.54 5.46 -30.21
C GLY A 227 -28.47 6.66 -30.02
N SER A 228 -29.17 7.15 -31.05
CA SER A 228 -30.01 8.37 -30.99
C SER A 228 -31.33 8.21 -30.21
N THR A 229 -31.58 7.07 -29.55
CA THR A 229 -32.78 6.83 -28.73
C THR A 229 -32.47 6.57 -27.25
N ARG A 230 -31.57 7.34 -26.62
CA ARG A 230 -31.54 7.46 -25.15
C ARG A 230 -32.20 8.77 -24.74
N GLN A 231 -33.47 8.65 -24.32
CA GLN A 231 -34.25 9.72 -23.70
C GLN A 231 -33.42 10.44 -22.62
N ARG A 232 -33.18 11.72 -22.88
CA ARG A 232 -32.81 12.73 -21.89
C ARG A 232 -33.89 12.73 -20.80
N LEU A 233 -33.63 12.07 -19.67
CA LEU A 233 -34.35 12.33 -18.43
C LEU A 233 -34.12 13.81 -18.10
N GLN A 234 -35.15 14.61 -18.34
CA GLN A 234 -35.21 16.01 -17.95
C GLN A 234 -35.20 16.07 -16.43
N SER A 235 -34.05 16.34 -15.82
CA SER A 235 -34.00 16.98 -14.52
C SER A 235 -34.05 18.49 -14.74
N THR A 236 -35.12 19.09 -14.26
CA THR A 236 -35.37 20.53 -14.19
C THR A 236 -34.21 21.27 -13.52
N GLU A 237 -33.73 22.30 -14.22
CA GLU A 237 -33.14 23.57 -13.77
C GLU A 237 -32.02 23.55 -12.70
N GLY A 238 -30.86 24.08 -13.09
CA GLY A 238 -29.75 24.44 -12.22
C GLY A 238 -28.53 24.83 -13.06
N SER A 239 -28.44 26.11 -13.38
CA SER A 239 -27.45 26.75 -14.26
C SER A 239 -26.03 26.78 -13.70
N ILE A 240 -25.09 27.06 -14.62
CA ILE A 240 -23.70 27.54 -14.45
C ILE A 240 -22.63 26.46 -14.59
N TRP A 241 -21.95 26.45 -15.75
CA TRP A 241 -20.50 26.68 -15.97
C TRP A 241 -20.17 26.33 -17.43
N ASP A 242 -19.93 27.35 -18.26
CA ASP A 242 -19.37 27.22 -19.62
C ASP A 242 -17.84 27.03 -19.57
N GLY A 243 -17.32 25.98 -20.21
CA GLY A 243 -15.89 25.72 -20.37
C GLY A 243 -15.61 24.51 -21.29
N PRO A 244 -14.46 24.47 -22.01
CA PRO A 244 -14.35 23.87 -23.34
C PRO A 244 -14.28 22.32 -23.36
N SER A 245 -14.85 21.79 -24.44
CA SER A 245 -15.05 20.37 -24.73
C SER A 245 -13.77 19.56 -24.88
N TRP A 246 -13.48 18.72 -23.89
CA TRP A 246 -12.73 17.47 -24.07
C TRP A 246 -13.71 16.31 -23.87
N GLY A 247 -14.35 15.91 -24.97
CA GLY A 247 -15.37 14.87 -24.96
C GLY A 247 -14.77 13.47 -25.00
N PHE A 248 -14.29 12.96 -23.86
CA PHE A 248 -14.13 11.51 -23.68
C PHE A 248 -15.45 10.96 -23.13
N LEU A 249 -16.32 10.48 -24.02
CA LEU A 249 -17.57 9.84 -23.63
C LEU A 249 -17.31 8.36 -23.34
N VAL A 250 -17.21 8.01 -22.06
CA VAL A 250 -17.22 6.61 -21.61
C VAL A 250 -18.63 6.06 -21.79
N VAL A 251 -18.79 4.99 -22.57
CA VAL A 251 -20.07 4.29 -22.70
C VAL A 251 -20.32 3.47 -21.43
N PRO A 252 -21.36 3.77 -20.62
CA PRO A 252 -21.72 2.90 -19.52
C PRO A 252 -22.36 1.63 -20.09
N GLN A 253 -21.73 0.49 -19.79
CA GLN A 253 -22.35 -0.82 -19.93
C GLN A 253 -23.70 -0.84 -19.17
N PRO A 254 -24.72 -1.55 -19.69
CA PRO A 254 -26.05 -1.57 -19.08
C PRO A 254 -25.99 -2.10 -17.64
N ARG A 255 -26.43 -1.24 -16.71
CA ARG A 255 -26.90 -1.51 -15.34
C ARG A 255 -26.74 -2.95 -14.84
N ALA A 256 -25.69 -3.22 -14.06
CA ALA A 256 -25.70 -4.27 -13.04
C ALA A 256 -26.43 -3.75 -11.79
N VAL A 257 -27.75 -3.60 -11.87
CA VAL A 257 -28.61 -3.36 -10.69
C VAL A 257 -28.94 -4.69 -9.97
N SER A 258 -28.51 -5.83 -10.50
CA SER A 258 -28.93 -7.15 -10.01
C SER A 258 -28.12 -7.72 -8.82
N PHE A 259 -27.00 -7.13 -8.39
CA PHE A 259 -26.16 -7.81 -7.37
C PHE A 259 -26.64 -7.60 -5.93
N PHE A 260 -27.25 -6.44 -5.61
CA PHE A 260 -27.76 -6.18 -4.25
C PHE A 260 -29.09 -6.88 -3.97
N ASP A 261 -29.95 -7.06 -4.98
CA ASP A 261 -31.19 -7.84 -4.84
C ASP A 261 -30.92 -9.34 -4.68
N GLU A 262 -29.90 -9.89 -5.37
CA GLU A 262 -29.59 -11.32 -5.28
C GLU A 262 -28.99 -11.74 -3.92
N GLN A 263 -28.40 -10.80 -3.17
CA GLN A 263 -27.93 -11.05 -1.80
C GLN A 263 -29.02 -10.88 -0.74
N LYS A 264 -30.08 -10.11 -1.05
CA LYS A 264 -31.24 -9.90 -0.18
C LYS A 264 -32.18 -11.11 -0.17
N GLU A 265 -32.20 -11.87 -1.25
CA GLU A 265 -33.00 -13.11 -1.36
C GLU A 265 -32.30 -14.33 -0.74
N LYS A 266 -30.97 -14.32 -0.62
CA LYS A 266 -30.18 -15.44 -0.05
C LYS A 266 -29.92 -15.34 1.46
N LEU A 267 -30.13 -14.18 2.09
CA LEU A 267 -29.96 -13.98 3.53
C LEU A 267 -31.27 -13.43 4.11
N GLY A 268 -32.08 -14.35 4.63
CA GLY A 268 -33.35 -14.03 5.28
C GLY A 268 -33.21 -12.93 6.33
N GLY A 269 -34.01 -11.87 6.16
CA GLY A 269 -34.50 -10.97 7.20
C GLY A 269 -33.51 -10.54 8.27
N GLY A 270 -32.59 -9.63 7.94
CA GLY A 270 -31.79 -8.89 8.92
C GLY A 270 -31.59 -7.44 8.48
N SER A 271 -31.99 -6.48 9.31
CA SER A 271 -31.91 -5.05 9.04
C SER A 271 -30.46 -4.59 8.83
N VAL A 272 -30.11 -4.15 7.62
CA VAL A 272 -28.81 -3.56 7.31
C VAL A 272 -28.95 -2.04 7.37
N ILE A 273 -28.34 -1.44 8.39
CA ILE A 273 -28.19 0.02 8.52
C ILE A 273 -27.16 0.46 7.47
N GLY A 274 -27.61 1.13 6.42
CA GLY A 274 -26.75 1.79 5.45
C GLY A 274 -26.11 3.03 6.05
N ILE A 275 -24.78 3.11 6.02
CA ILE A 275 -24.04 4.34 6.29
C ILE A 275 -23.70 4.95 4.94
N ILE A 276 -24.20 6.17 4.73
CA ILE A 276 -23.88 7.07 3.61
C ILE A 276 -22.43 7.54 3.76
#